data_AF-A0A942S7V8-F1
#
_entry.id   AF-A0A942S7V8-F1
#
_cell.length_a   1.000
_cell.length_b   1.000
_cell.length_c   1.000
_cell.angle_alpha   90.00
_cell.angle_beta   90.00
_cell.angle_gamma   90.00
#
_symmetry.space_group_name_H-M   'P 1'
#
loop_
_entity.id
_entity.type
_entity.pdbx_description
1 polymer ?
#
loop_
_entity_poly.entity_id
_entity_poly.type
_entity_poly.pdbx_seq_one_letter_code
_entity_poly.pdbx_strand_id
1 'polypeptide(L)'
;MSVAVQCVDCPTFYFPLNKEFSKKEIWKTTITIGRPVEEATESLLEFYKDCSQPNWDGYGANPVSKDSISEALDFIQLLPSSFPIPQILAEPSGEIGLEWYKDKKMIFAISFNGKGMITYAGIFGSNKTHGTEYFSDSIPSKIIENLRRLYT
;
A
#
# COMPACT_ATOMS: atom_id res chain seq x y z
N MET A 1 37.36 -28.53 -20.62
CA MET A 1 36.83 -29.16 -19.39
C MET A 1 36.09 -28.09 -18.61
N SER A 2 34.90 -28.46 -18.13
CA SER A 2 33.98 -27.76 -17.21
C SER A 2 34.73 -27.17 -15.97
N VAL A 3 34.28 -26.16 -15.22
CA VAL A 3 32.95 -25.85 -14.65
C VAL A 3 32.89 -24.35 -14.23
N ALA A 4 31.69 -23.76 -14.23
CA ALA A 4 31.33 -22.48 -13.62
C ALA A 4 30.44 -22.68 -12.37
N VAL A 5 30.51 -21.78 -11.36
CA VAL A 5 29.44 -21.29 -10.45
C VAL A 5 30.02 -20.03 -9.75
N GLN A 6 29.63 -18.77 -10.00
CA GLN A 6 28.37 -18.01 -9.81
C GLN A 6 28.13 -17.52 -8.36
N CYS A 7 28.22 -16.20 -8.18
CA CYS A 7 27.44 -15.36 -7.24
C CYS A 7 27.83 -13.88 -7.46
N VAL A 8 27.10 -13.20 -8.34
CA VAL A 8 27.12 -11.75 -8.66
C VAL A 8 25.67 -11.47 -9.12
N ASP A 9 24.88 -10.51 -8.66
CA ASP A 9 25.14 -9.16 -8.19
C ASP A 9 24.00 -8.71 -7.27
N CYS A 10 24.34 -8.01 -6.19
CA CYS A 10 23.45 -7.16 -5.42
C CYS A 10 23.80 -5.71 -5.76
N PRO A 11 22.94 -4.91 -6.41
CA PRO A 11 23.21 -3.49 -6.58
C PRO A 11 22.47 -2.67 -5.51
N THR A 12 23.25 -2.17 -4.56
CA THR A 12 22.97 -0.91 -3.86
C THR A 12 22.71 0.20 -4.89
N PHE A 13 21.50 0.72 -4.98
CA PHE A 13 21.21 1.87 -5.83
C PHE A 13 21.35 3.19 -5.04
N TYR A 14 22.43 3.87 -5.36
CA TYR A 14 22.78 5.23 -5.00
C TYR A 14 21.97 6.20 -5.89
N PHE A 15 21.22 7.14 -5.31
CA PHE A 15 20.57 8.22 -6.07
C PHE A 15 21.58 9.35 -6.36
N PRO A 16 21.73 9.81 -7.62
CA PRO A 16 22.52 11.00 -7.91
C PRO A 16 21.68 12.28 -7.74
N LEU A 17 22.10 13.12 -6.80
CA LEU A 17 21.67 14.51 -6.66
C LEU A 17 22.41 15.36 -7.69
N ASN A 18 21.71 15.89 -8.70
CA ASN A 18 21.90 17.24 -9.29
C ASN A 18 21.32 17.33 -10.70
N LYS A 19 20.28 18.16 -10.87
CA LYS A 19 20.16 19.04 -12.03
C LYS A 19 19.76 20.43 -11.56
N GLU A 20 20.69 21.36 -11.74
CA GLU A 20 20.49 22.80 -11.57
C GLU A 20 19.39 23.28 -12.53
N PHE A 21 18.36 23.94 -12.00
CA PHE A 21 17.39 24.67 -12.81
C PHE A 21 17.36 26.14 -12.43
N SER A 22 17.52 26.97 -13.45
CA SER A 22 17.75 28.40 -13.42
C SER A 22 16.58 29.20 -12.84
N LYS A 23 16.95 30.19 -12.01
CA LYS A 23 16.09 31.19 -11.38
C LYS A 23 15.26 31.97 -12.41
N LYS A 24 13.93 31.91 -12.29
CA LYS A 24 13.01 33.02 -12.57
C LYS A 24 11.74 32.81 -11.74
N GLU A 25 11.56 33.69 -10.76
CA GLU A 25 10.44 33.73 -9.82
C GLU A 25 9.09 33.88 -10.53
N ILE A 26 8.12 33.01 -10.20
CA ILE A 26 6.68 33.33 -10.21
C ILE A 26 6.04 32.58 -9.03
N TRP A 27 5.30 33.29 -8.20
CA TRP A 27 4.90 32.88 -6.86
C TRP A 27 3.81 31.80 -6.86
N LYS A 28 4.00 30.70 -6.14
CA LYS A 28 2.91 29.93 -5.52
C LYS A 28 3.35 29.39 -4.17
N THR A 29 2.83 30.00 -3.12
CA THR A 29 2.54 29.31 -1.86
C THR A 29 1.81 28.00 -2.20
N THR A 30 2.45 26.85 -2.07
CA THR A 30 1.76 25.56 -2.12
C THR A 30 2.42 24.61 -1.16
N ILE A 31 1.63 24.26 -0.14
CA ILE A 31 1.97 23.32 0.93
C ILE A 31 2.27 21.97 0.29
N THR A 32 3.44 21.40 0.57
CA THR A 32 3.85 20.09 0.05
C THR A 32 3.14 18.98 0.84
N ILE A 33 1.86 18.75 0.56
CA ILE A 33 1.09 17.60 1.08
C ILE A 33 1.30 16.35 0.19
N GLY A 34 1.76 16.54 -1.06
CA GLY A 34 1.71 15.51 -2.12
C GLY A 34 2.64 14.31 -1.97
N ARG A 35 3.84 14.47 -1.38
CA ARG A 35 4.89 13.44 -1.50
C ARG A 35 4.50 12.05 -0.97
N PRO A 36 3.90 11.89 0.23
CA PRO A 36 3.62 10.54 0.75
C PRO A 36 2.53 9.80 -0.03
N VAL A 37 1.53 10.52 -0.54
CA VAL A 37 0.38 9.92 -1.26
C VAL A 37 0.77 9.57 -2.69
N GLU A 38 1.54 10.44 -3.35
CA GLU A 38 2.10 10.20 -4.68
C GLU A 38 3.02 8.97 -4.65
N GLU A 39 3.94 8.90 -3.69
CA GLU A 39 4.83 7.75 -3.51
C GLU A 39 4.07 6.45 -3.23
N ALA A 40 3.03 6.49 -2.38
CA ALA A 40 2.19 5.32 -2.11
C ALA A 40 1.42 4.83 -3.35
N THR A 41 0.93 5.76 -4.16
CA THR A 41 0.22 5.49 -5.40
C THR A 41 1.13 4.84 -6.44
N GLU A 42 2.33 5.40 -6.65
CA GLU A 42 3.32 4.82 -7.55
C GLU A 42 3.74 3.43 -7.09
N SER A 43 4.02 3.27 -5.79
CA SER A 43 4.36 1.96 -5.21
C SER A 43 3.26 0.92 -5.43
N LEU A 44 1.98 1.30 -5.30
CA LEU A 44 0.86 0.39 -5.54
C LEU A 44 0.75 -0.03 -7.00
N LEU A 45 0.95 0.91 -7.94
CA LEU A 45 0.90 0.63 -9.37
C LEU A 45 2.07 -0.23 -9.84
N GLU A 46 3.26 -0.04 -9.28
CA GLU A 46 4.40 -0.91 -9.55
C GLU A 46 4.16 -2.31 -9.01
N PHE A 47 3.74 -2.42 -7.75
CA PHE A 47 3.42 -3.69 -7.11
C PHE A 47 2.35 -4.48 -7.89
N TYR A 48 1.34 -3.80 -8.42
CA TYR A 48 0.31 -4.43 -9.23
C TYR A 48 0.85 -5.11 -10.49
N LYS A 49 1.88 -4.56 -11.13
CA LYS A 49 2.42 -5.15 -12.38
C LYS A 49 2.89 -6.57 -12.14
N ASP A 50 3.54 -6.81 -11.00
CA ASP A 50 4.10 -8.11 -10.63
C ASP A 50 3.01 -9.13 -10.28
N CYS A 51 1.92 -8.69 -9.64
CA CYS A 51 0.83 -9.56 -9.19
C CYS A 51 -0.36 -9.63 -10.16
N SER A 52 -0.27 -8.98 -11.32
CA SER A 52 -1.35 -8.93 -12.34
C SER A 52 -1.50 -10.23 -13.14
N GLN A 53 -0.51 -11.13 -13.06
CA GLN A 53 -0.49 -12.40 -13.78
C GLN A 53 -0.91 -13.54 -12.86
N PRO A 54 -1.59 -14.59 -13.37
CA PRO A 54 -1.89 -15.77 -12.59
C PRO A 54 -0.60 -16.46 -12.12
N ASN A 55 -0.68 -17.13 -10.96
CA ASN A 55 0.44 -17.86 -10.34
C ASN A 55 1.68 -16.97 -10.10
N TRP A 56 1.47 -15.68 -9.80
CA TRP A 56 2.57 -14.73 -9.53
C TRP A 56 3.40 -15.12 -8.30
N ASP A 57 2.81 -15.88 -7.37
CA ASP A 57 3.46 -16.37 -6.15
C ASP A 57 4.14 -17.75 -6.33
N GLY A 58 3.92 -18.42 -7.47
CA GLY A 58 4.37 -19.80 -7.71
C GLY A 58 3.56 -20.90 -7.01
N TYR A 59 2.47 -20.55 -6.33
CA TYR A 59 1.59 -21.47 -5.58
C TYR A 59 0.13 -21.45 -6.08
N GLY A 60 -0.10 -20.92 -7.27
CA GLY A 60 -1.40 -20.90 -7.93
C GLY A 60 -2.25 -19.69 -7.56
N ALA A 61 -1.66 -18.58 -7.10
CA ALA A 61 -2.39 -17.36 -6.82
C ALA A 61 -3.21 -16.87 -8.04
N ASN A 62 -4.38 -16.32 -7.75
CA ASN A 62 -5.15 -15.58 -8.73
C ASN A 62 -4.45 -14.26 -9.06
N PRO A 63 -4.59 -13.75 -10.29
CA PRO A 63 -4.14 -12.41 -10.63
C PRO A 63 -4.92 -11.39 -9.79
N VAL A 64 -4.22 -10.37 -9.28
CA VAL A 64 -4.87 -9.26 -8.58
C VAL A 64 -5.84 -8.55 -9.53
N SER A 65 -7.04 -8.27 -9.05
CA SER A 65 -8.07 -7.63 -9.87
C SER A 65 -7.80 -6.13 -10.05
N LYS A 66 -8.17 -5.58 -11.21
CA LYS A 66 -8.06 -4.12 -11.45
C LYS A 66 -8.98 -3.32 -10.53
N ASP A 67 -10.14 -3.86 -10.22
CA ASP A 67 -11.13 -3.20 -9.36
C ASP A 67 -10.61 -3.09 -7.92
N SER A 68 -9.98 -4.16 -7.40
CA SER A 68 -9.29 -4.14 -6.10
C SER A 68 -8.22 -3.05 -6.04
N ILE A 69 -7.42 -2.88 -7.10
CA ILE A 69 -6.42 -1.81 -7.17
C ILE A 69 -7.05 -0.43 -7.20
N SER A 70 -8.13 -0.25 -7.97
CA SER A 70 -8.86 1.03 -8.03
C SER A 70 -9.36 1.42 -6.64
N GLU A 71 -9.96 0.48 -5.91
CA GLU A 71 -10.45 0.72 -4.55
C GLU A 71 -9.31 1.08 -3.59
N ALA A 72 -8.17 0.39 -3.66
CA ALA A 72 -7.02 0.71 -2.83
C ALA A 72 -6.43 2.11 -3.14
N LEU A 73 -6.41 2.51 -4.42
CA LEU A 73 -5.98 3.84 -4.84
C LEU A 73 -6.93 4.92 -4.31
N ASP A 74 -8.24 4.70 -4.43
CA ASP A 74 -9.25 5.62 -3.90
C ASP A 74 -9.13 5.74 -2.38
N PHE A 75 -8.89 4.63 -1.69
CA PHE A 75 -8.66 4.63 -0.25
C PHE A 75 -7.41 5.42 0.15
N ILE A 76 -6.28 5.21 -0.53
CA ILE A 76 -5.02 5.92 -0.24
C ILE A 76 -5.19 7.43 -0.43
N GLN A 77 -5.93 7.86 -1.45
CA GLN A 77 -6.23 9.28 -1.69
C GLN A 77 -7.13 9.88 -0.60
N LEU A 78 -8.03 9.09 -0.02
CA LEU A 78 -8.92 9.51 1.07
C LEU A 78 -8.28 9.37 2.47
N LEU A 79 -7.14 8.68 2.59
CA LEU A 79 -6.50 8.40 3.86
C LEU A 79 -6.02 9.71 4.52
N PRO A 80 -6.44 10.01 5.77
CA PRO A 80 -5.97 11.20 6.46
C PRO A 80 -4.45 11.19 6.63
N SER A 81 -3.79 12.31 6.30
CA SER A 81 -2.33 12.48 6.39
C SER A 81 -1.75 12.36 7.81
N SER A 82 -2.61 12.28 8.83
CA SER A 82 -2.23 11.96 10.21
C SER A 82 -1.82 10.50 10.42
N PHE A 83 -2.16 9.61 9.49
CA PHE A 83 -1.77 8.20 9.53
C PHE A 83 -0.58 7.95 8.61
N PRO A 84 0.33 7.03 8.97
CA PRO A 84 1.39 6.63 8.07
C PRO A 84 0.82 5.87 6.87
N ILE A 85 1.58 5.87 5.78
CA ILE A 85 1.28 5.09 4.59
C ILE A 85 1.33 3.59 4.95
N PRO A 86 0.33 2.79 4.56
CA PRO A 86 0.32 1.36 4.80
C PRO A 86 1.37 0.63 3.96
N GLN A 87 1.74 -0.56 4.41
CA GLN A 87 2.38 -1.56 3.58
C GLN A 87 1.35 -2.19 2.64
N ILE A 88 1.70 -2.33 1.36
CA ILE A 88 0.85 -2.94 0.33
C ILE A 88 1.15 -4.43 0.25
N LEU A 89 0.10 -5.25 0.14
CA LEU A 89 0.15 -6.70 0.08
C LEU A 89 -0.77 -7.21 -1.04
N ALA A 90 -0.35 -8.23 -1.78
CA ALA A 90 -1.23 -8.97 -2.70
C ALA A 90 -1.69 -10.24 -2.02
N GLU A 91 -2.98 -10.54 -2.13
CA GLU A 91 -3.54 -11.77 -1.61
C GLU A 91 -3.64 -12.83 -2.71
N PRO A 92 -3.34 -14.11 -2.42
CA PRO A 92 -3.48 -15.19 -3.40
C PRO A 92 -4.90 -15.34 -3.97
N SER A 93 -5.91 -14.80 -3.28
CA SER A 93 -7.31 -14.74 -3.74
C SER A 93 -7.51 -13.80 -4.93
N GLY A 94 -6.57 -12.90 -5.24
CA GLY A 94 -6.69 -11.85 -6.26
C GLY A 94 -7.11 -10.50 -5.70
N GLU A 95 -7.04 -10.34 -4.37
CA GLU A 95 -7.39 -9.13 -3.63
C GLU A 95 -6.11 -8.34 -3.31
N ILE A 96 -6.28 -7.06 -2.96
CA ILE A 96 -5.17 -6.21 -2.49
C ILE A 96 -5.40 -5.85 -1.03
N GLY A 97 -4.36 -6.01 -0.21
CA GLY A 97 -4.33 -5.70 1.19
C GLY A 97 -3.49 -4.46 1.50
N LEU A 98 -3.91 -3.69 2.49
CA LEU A 98 -3.14 -2.62 3.11
C LEU A 98 -2.96 -2.93 4.60
N GLU A 99 -1.72 -2.93 5.07
CA GLU A 99 -1.36 -3.27 6.45
C GLU A 99 -0.65 -2.11 7.15
N TRP A 100 -1.06 -1.85 8.38
CA TRP A 100 -0.39 -0.99 9.33
C TRP A 100 0.16 -1.82 10.48
N TYR A 101 1.48 -1.86 10.58
CA TYR A 101 2.20 -2.54 11.65
C TYR A 101 2.81 -1.51 12.61
N LYS A 102 2.50 -1.60 13.91
CA LYS A 102 3.14 -0.80 14.98
C LYS A 102 4.01 -1.68 15.89
N ASP A 103 3.55 -2.87 16.24
CA ASP A 103 4.28 -3.86 17.06
C ASP A 103 3.62 -5.26 16.88
N LYS A 104 4.23 -6.31 17.44
CA LYS A 104 3.79 -7.73 17.40
C LYS A 104 2.34 -7.97 17.80
N LYS A 105 1.73 -7.07 18.58
CA LYS A 105 0.32 -7.15 18.99
C LYS A 105 -0.47 -5.89 18.62
N MET A 106 0.07 -5.07 17.72
CA MET A 106 -0.53 -3.82 17.27
C MET A 106 -0.43 -3.82 15.74
N ILE A 107 -1.41 -4.45 15.10
CA ILE A 107 -1.48 -4.64 13.65
C ILE A 107 -2.91 -4.37 13.22
N PHE A 108 -3.10 -3.67 12.11
CA PHE A 108 -4.38 -3.51 11.47
C PHE A 108 -4.21 -3.72 9.97
N ALA A 109 -5.07 -4.53 9.37
CA ALA A 109 -5.05 -4.83 7.95
C ALA A 109 -6.45 -4.67 7.38
N ILE A 110 -6.51 -4.18 6.15
CA ILE A 110 -7.72 -4.12 5.34
C ILE A 110 -7.44 -4.76 3.98
N SER A 111 -8.49 -5.28 3.35
CA SER A 111 -8.43 -5.95 2.05
C SER A 111 -9.59 -5.49 1.17
N PHE A 112 -9.29 -5.31 -0.11
CA PHE A 112 -10.20 -4.82 -1.14
C PHE A 112 -10.46 -5.90 -2.18
N ASN A 113 -11.72 -6.27 -2.32
CA ASN A 113 -12.13 -7.36 -3.20
C ASN A 113 -12.64 -6.90 -4.58
N GLY A 114 -12.63 -5.59 -4.85
CA GLY A 114 -13.09 -5.03 -6.13
C GLY A 114 -14.61 -4.99 -6.29
N LYS A 115 -15.37 -5.10 -5.19
CA LYS A 115 -16.85 -5.13 -5.18
C LYS A 115 -17.48 -4.06 -4.29
N GLY A 116 -16.74 -3.01 -3.98
CA GLY A 116 -17.13 -1.93 -3.08
C GLY A 116 -17.17 -2.35 -1.61
N MET A 117 -16.39 -3.36 -1.22
CA MET A 117 -16.37 -3.86 0.15
C MET A 117 -14.93 -3.94 0.67
N ILE A 118 -14.73 -3.46 1.89
CA ILE A 118 -13.49 -3.62 2.64
C ILE A 118 -13.69 -4.70 3.68
N THR A 119 -12.88 -5.75 3.63
CA THR A 119 -12.72 -6.68 4.75
C THR A 119 -11.57 -6.21 5.61
N TYR A 120 -11.72 -6.22 6.93
CA TYR A 120 -10.68 -5.76 7.84
C TYR A 120 -10.45 -6.72 9.00
N ALA A 121 -9.23 -6.69 9.54
CA ALA A 121 -8.85 -7.38 10.75
C ALA A 121 -7.84 -6.53 11.54
N GLY A 122 -7.91 -6.61 12.87
CA GLY A 122 -7.02 -5.86 13.75
C GLY A 122 -6.72 -6.59 15.03
N ILE A 123 -5.48 -6.44 15.49
CA ILE A 123 -4.98 -6.90 16.79
C ILE A 123 -4.48 -5.66 17.54
N PHE A 124 -5.04 -5.42 18.73
CA PHE A 124 -4.73 -4.31 19.62
C PHE A 124 -4.46 -4.83 21.04
N GLY A 125 -3.24 -5.30 21.29
CA GLY A 125 -2.85 -6.00 22.50
C GLY A 125 -3.55 -7.35 22.62
N SER A 126 -4.44 -7.49 23.61
CA SER A 126 -5.30 -8.67 23.79
C SER A 126 -6.60 -8.60 22.99
N ASN A 127 -6.96 -7.41 22.50
CA ASN A 127 -8.22 -7.19 21.80
C ASN A 127 -8.05 -7.48 20.31
N LYS A 128 -9.07 -8.09 19.71
CA LYS A 128 -9.11 -8.34 18.27
C LYS A 128 -10.41 -7.77 17.70
N THR A 129 -10.38 -7.43 16.43
CA THR A 129 -11.57 -7.03 15.66
C THR A 129 -11.44 -7.55 14.25
N HIS A 130 -12.57 -7.82 13.62
CA HIS A 130 -12.66 -8.09 12.20
C HIS A 130 -14.07 -7.76 11.72
N GLY A 131 -14.23 -7.59 10.42
CA GLY A 131 -15.52 -7.33 9.82
C GLY A 131 -15.42 -6.97 8.36
N THR A 132 -16.56 -6.55 7.80
CA THR A 132 -16.64 -6.05 6.44
C THR A 132 -17.48 -4.78 6.44
N GLU A 133 -17.05 -3.77 5.70
CA GLU A 133 -17.75 -2.50 5.52
C GLU A 133 -17.90 -2.18 4.05
N TYR A 134 -18.96 -1.45 3.69
CA TYR A 134 -19.12 -0.93 2.34
C TYR A 134 -18.17 0.25 2.12
N PHE A 135 -17.53 0.31 0.96
CA PHE A 135 -16.62 1.38 0.57
C PHE A 135 -17.04 2.01 -0.75
N SER A 136 -17.14 3.33 -0.74
CA SER A 136 -17.42 4.15 -1.91
C SER A 136 -16.66 5.47 -1.78
N ASP A 137 -17.36 6.61 -1.70
CA ASP A 137 -16.78 7.95 -1.75
C ASP A 137 -16.14 8.39 -0.41
N SER A 138 -16.22 7.57 0.63
CA SER A 138 -15.66 7.87 1.95
C SER A 138 -15.19 6.62 2.68
N ILE A 139 -14.15 6.78 3.50
CA ILE A 139 -13.65 5.71 4.35
C ILE A 139 -14.67 5.43 5.47
N PRO A 140 -15.09 4.17 5.69
CA PRO A 140 -16.03 3.85 6.76
C PRO A 140 -15.47 4.25 8.12
N SER A 141 -16.30 4.85 8.97
CA SER A 141 -15.89 5.36 10.29
C SER A 141 -15.20 4.29 11.14
N LYS A 142 -15.65 3.04 11.02
CA LYS A 142 -15.07 1.87 11.69
C LYS A 142 -13.58 1.66 11.36
N ILE A 143 -13.19 1.91 10.11
CA ILE A 143 -11.79 1.78 9.68
C ILE A 143 -10.94 2.88 10.31
N ILE A 144 -11.42 4.14 10.27
CA ILE A 144 -10.73 5.27 10.91
C ILE A 144 -10.62 5.08 12.43
N GLU A 145 -11.67 4.58 13.09
CA GLU A 145 -11.66 4.25 14.52
C GLU A 145 -10.56 3.24 14.85
N ASN A 146 -10.43 2.17 14.06
CA ASN A 146 -9.41 1.15 14.27
C ASN A 146 -7.99 1.66 13.97
N LEU A 147 -7.80 2.50 12.95
CA LEU A 147 -6.52 3.17 12.70
C LEU A 147 -6.11 4.07 13.86
N ARG A 148 -7.05 4.83 14.45
CA ARG A 148 -6.77 5.62 15.66
C ARG A 148 -6.36 4.73 16.84
N ARG A 149 -7.07 3.61 17.06
CA ARG A 149 -6.74 2.64 18.11
C ARG A 149 -5.35 2.03 17.93
N LEU A 150 -4.87 1.90 16.70
CA LEU A 150 -3.52 1.41 16.43
C LEU A 150 -2.45 2.39 16.96
N TYR A 151 -2.61 3.68 16.67
CA TYR A 151 -1.60 4.70 16.95
C TYR A 151 -1.75 5.43 18.27
N THR A 152 -2.88 5.26 18.98
CA THR A 152 -3.01 5.64 20.40
C THR A 152 -2.03 4.83 21.26
#